data_AF-A0A3D3WZC7-F1
#
_entry.id   AF-A0A3D3WZC7-F1
#
_cell.length_a   1.000
_cell.length_b   1.000
_cell.length_c   1.000
_cell.angle_alpha   90.00
_cell.angle_beta   90.00
_cell.angle_gamma   90.00
#
_symmetry.space_group_name_H-M   'P 1'
#
loop_
_entity.id
_entity.type
_entity.pdbx_description
1 polymer ?
#
loop_
_entity_poly.entity_id
_entity_poly.type
_entity_poly.pdbx_seq_one_letter_code
_entity_poly.pdbx_strand_id
1 'polypeptide(L)'
;GEPFSFHGKYYDYEDLSVTPTPVQKPHPPIRIGATSADTFELVGRMGYPIFINPSRVTTMMDLKPMIAEFHEARRKAGHTGQVDVGLRIPVYVAE
;
A
#
# COMPACT_ATOMS: atom_id res chain seq x y z
N GLY A 1 12.81 18.87 2.34
CA GLY A 1 11.74 19.20 1.38
C GLY A 1 11.26 20.60 1.67
N GLU A 2 10.31 21.12 0.88
CA GLU A 2 9.64 22.38 1.22
C GLU A 2 8.91 22.25 2.58
N PRO A 3 8.82 23.33 3.38
CA PRO A 3 8.05 23.32 4.62
C PRO A 3 6.57 23.02 4.37
N PHE A 4 5.92 22.35 5.33
CA PHE A 4 4.49 22.07 5.27
C PHE A 4 3.83 22.14 6.65
N SER A 5 2.54 22.48 6.66
CA SER A 5 1.67 22.38 7.85
C SER A 5 0.61 21.31 7.62
N PHE A 6 0.25 20.59 8.67
CA PHE A 6 -0.78 19.54 8.64
C PHE A 6 -1.57 19.54 9.94
N HIS A 7 -2.89 19.75 9.84
CA HIS A 7 -3.80 19.68 10.98
C HIS A 7 -4.78 18.52 10.78
N GLY A 8 -4.52 17.41 11.46
CA GLY A 8 -5.33 16.20 11.40
C GLY A 8 -5.81 15.77 12.79
N LYS A 9 -6.58 14.68 12.81
CA LYS A 9 -7.14 14.15 14.06
C LYS A 9 -6.07 13.68 15.07
N TYR A 10 -4.96 13.16 14.58
CA TYR A 10 -3.93 12.51 15.39
C TYR A 10 -2.59 13.26 15.39
N TYR A 11 -2.38 14.13 14.41
CA TYR A 11 -1.15 14.88 14.22
C TYR A 11 -1.50 16.31 13.89
N ASP A 12 -0.78 17.24 14.51
CA ASP A 12 -0.92 18.66 14.32
C ASP A 12 0.49 19.26 14.24
N TYR A 13 0.85 19.79 13.08
CA TYR A 13 2.16 20.34 12.78
C TYR A 13 2.02 21.67 12.05
N GLU A 14 2.84 22.62 12.44
CA GLU A 14 2.97 23.93 11.81
C GLU A 14 4.40 24.11 11.30
N ASP A 15 4.54 24.53 10.04
CA ASP A 15 5.80 24.88 9.38
C ASP A 15 6.92 23.82 9.55
N LEU A 16 6.57 22.54 9.40
CA LEU A 16 7.51 21.43 9.56
C LEU A 16 8.36 21.22 8.30
N SER A 17 9.69 21.16 8.49
CA SER A 17 10.65 20.82 7.45
C SER A 17 11.30 19.45 7.69
N VAL A 18 11.27 18.57 6.70
CA VAL A 18 11.91 17.24 6.76
C VAL A 18 13.25 17.25 6.03
N THR A 19 14.33 16.91 6.74
CA THR A 19 15.70 16.85 6.22
C THR A 19 16.39 15.53 6.63
N PRO A 20 17.26 14.94 5.78
CA PRO A 20 17.59 15.38 4.41
C PRO A 20 16.46 15.07 3.41
N THR A 21 16.45 15.79 2.28
CA THR A 21 15.49 15.51 1.19
C THR A 21 15.88 14.19 0.50
N PRO A 22 14.92 13.28 0.23
CA PRO A 22 15.21 12.06 -0.51
C PRO A 22 15.82 12.32 -1.90
N VAL A 23 16.73 11.44 -2.31
CA VAL A 23 17.36 11.47 -3.64
C VAL A 23 16.33 11.15 -4.73
N GLN A 24 15.47 10.17 -4.50
CA GLN A 24 14.42 9.75 -5.43
C GLN A 24 13.33 10.81 -5.58
N LYS A 25 12.91 11.07 -6.82
CA LYS A 25 11.85 12.02 -7.19
C LYS A 25 10.63 11.30 -7.78
N PRO A 26 9.40 11.80 -7.57
CA PRO A 26 9.05 12.90 -6.66
C PRO A 26 9.26 12.54 -5.17
N HIS A 27 9.19 11.25 -4.85
CA HIS A 27 9.52 10.65 -3.56
C HIS A 27 10.01 9.21 -3.80
N PRO A 28 10.61 8.54 -2.80
CA PRO A 28 10.91 7.11 -2.91
C PRO A 28 9.66 6.29 -3.25
N PRO A 29 9.80 5.16 -3.98
CA PRO A 29 8.66 4.28 -4.24
C PRO A 29 8.03 3.78 -2.94
N ILE A 30 6.71 3.95 -2.81
CA ILE A 30 5.94 3.53 -1.63
C ILE A 30 5.15 2.27 -2.00
N ARG A 31 5.20 1.24 -1.15
CA ARG A 31 4.31 0.08 -1.18
C ARG A 31 3.62 -0.07 0.17
N ILE A 32 2.37 -0.50 0.17
CA ILE A 32 1.58 -0.62 1.41
C ILE A 32 1.30 -2.09 1.71
N GLY A 33 1.66 -2.49 2.93
CA GLY A 33 1.36 -3.83 3.44
C GLY A 33 -0.13 -4.01 3.71
N ALA A 34 -0.71 -5.12 3.25
CA ALA A 34 -2.11 -5.47 3.48
C ALA A 34 -2.23 -6.87 4.09
N THR A 35 -3.13 -7.00 5.06
CA THR A 35 -3.38 -8.27 5.79
C THR A 35 -4.86 -8.59 6.03
N SER A 36 -5.78 -7.64 5.82
CA SER A 36 -7.23 -7.82 6.00
C SER A 36 -8.01 -7.27 4.82
N ALA A 37 -9.25 -7.74 4.61
CA ALA A 37 -10.11 -7.29 3.49
C ALA A 37 -10.20 -5.75 3.40
N ASP A 38 -10.47 -5.07 4.51
CA ASP A 38 -10.58 -3.60 4.55
C ASP A 38 -9.29 -2.89 4.09
N THR A 39 -8.12 -3.48 4.35
CA THR A 39 -6.85 -2.91 3.88
C THR A 39 -6.66 -3.04 2.38
N PHE A 40 -7.20 -4.08 1.72
CA PHE A 40 -7.12 -4.22 0.27
C PHE A 40 -7.95 -3.12 -0.43
N GLU A 41 -9.18 -2.90 0.01
CA GLU A 41 -10.02 -1.81 -0.52
C GLU A 41 -9.35 -0.45 -0.30
N LEU A 42 -8.84 -0.20 0.92
CA LEU A 42 -8.18 1.06 1.27
C LEU A 42 -6.95 1.32 0.39
N VAL A 43 -6.05 0.35 0.23
CA VAL A 43 -4.86 0.49 -0.63
C VAL A 43 -5.28 0.69 -2.08
N GLY A 44 -6.36 0.00 -2.50
CA GLY A 44 -6.90 0.13 -3.84
C GLY A 44 -7.37 1.56 -4.12
N ARG A 45 -8.19 2.13 -3.23
CA ARG A 45 -8.63 3.54 -3.33
C ARG A 45 -7.47 4.53 -3.35
N MET A 46 -6.42 4.30 -2.58
CA MET A 46 -5.24 5.16 -2.56
C MET A 46 -4.37 5.06 -3.82
N GLY A 47 -4.50 3.97 -4.59
CA GLY A 47 -3.75 3.82 -5.84
C GLY A 47 -2.26 3.54 -5.63
N TYR A 48 -1.86 2.98 -4.49
CA TYR A 48 -0.48 2.51 -4.28
C TYR A 48 -0.29 1.05 -4.72
N PRO A 49 0.96 0.62 -4.95
CA PRO A 49 1.33 -0.80 -4.95
C PRO A 49 1.00 -1.49 -3.63
N ILE A 50 0.52 -2.73 -3.71
CA ILE A 50 0.13 -3.54 -2.55
C ILE A 50 1.17 -4.62 -2.28
N PHE A 51 1.48 -4.85 -1.00
CA PHE A 51 2.32 -5.96 -0.56
C PHE A 51 1.53 -6.86 0.40
N ILE A 52 1.23 -8.07 -0.04
CA ILE A 52 0.30 -8.99 0.62
C ILE A 52 1.08 -9.93 1.53
N ASN A 53 0.72 -9.92 2.81
CA ASN A 53 1.13 -10.98 3.74
C ASN A 53 -0.07 -11.92 3.97
N PRO A 54 -0.02 -13.17 3.51
CA PRO A 54 -1.17 -14.07 3.52
C PRO A 54 -1.39 -14.75 4.88
N SER A 55 -0.97 -14.14 5.98
CA SER A 55 -1.05 -14.72 7.33
C SER A 55 -2.48 -14.77 7.91
N ARG A 56 -3.48 -14.22 7.20
CA ARG A 56 -4.89 -14.21 7.62
C ARG A 56 -5.82 -15.01 6.70
N VAL A 57 -5.26 -15.79 5.80
CA VAL A 57 -6.00 -16.71 4.93
C VAL A 57 -5.63 -18.16 5.24
N THR A 58 -6.56 -19.08 4.99
CA THR A 58 -6.31 -20.52 5.16
C THR A 58 -5.55 -21.06 3.96
N THR A 59 -5.92 -20.60 2.76
CA THR A 59 -5.28 -20.97 1.49
C THR A 59 -4.93 -19.73 0.67
N MET A 60 -3.97 -19.86 -0.25
CA MET A 60 -3.66 -18.75 -1.17
C MET A 60 -4.85 -18.37 -2.06
N MET A 61 -5.76 -19.31 -2.34
CA MET A 61 -6.96 -19.04 -3.15
C MET A 61 -7.93 -18.09 -2.46
N ASP A 62 -7.92 -18.02 -1.13
CA ASP A 62 -8.77 -17.11 -0.36
C ASP A 62 -8.38 -15.63 -0.59
N LEU A 63 -7.19 -15.37 -1.15
CA LEU A 63 -6.76 -14.01 -1.53
C LEU A 63 -7.44 -13.52 -2.80
N LYS A 64 -7.94 -14.42 -3.66
CA LYS A 64 -8.57 -14.07 -4.94
C LYS A 64 -9.68 -13.00 -4.79
N PRO A 65 -10.67 -13.15 -3.89
CA PRO A 65 -11.69 -12.10 -3.70
C PRO A 65 -11.11 -10.80 -3.15
N MET A 66 -10.08 -10.84 -2.29
CA MET A 66 -9.47 -9.63 -1.73
C MET A 66 -8.69 -8.85 -2.79
N ILE A 67 -7.96 -9.54 -3.66
CA ILE A 67 -7.25 -8.95 -4.80
C ILE A 67 -8.25 -8.35 -5.80
N ALA A 68 -9.38 -9.01 -6.04
CA ALA A 68 -10.45 -8.47 -6.87
C ALA A 68 -11.02 -7.16 -6.30
N GLU A 69 -11.27 -7.10 -4.99
CA GLU A 69 -11.74 -5.88 -4.32
C GLU A 69 -10.71 -4.74 -4.42
N PHE A 70 -9.42 -5.04 -4.23
CA PHE A 70 -8.35 -4.06 -4.43
C PHE A 70 -8.37 -3.44 -5.84
N HIS A 71 -8.52 -4.26 -6.88
CA HIS A 71 -8.58 -3.77 -8.26
C HIS A 71 -9.86 -2.98 -8.54
N GLU A 72 -10.99 -3.41 -7.99
CA GLU A 72 -12.26 -2.70 -8.15
C GLU A 72 -12.25 -1.34 -7.43
N ALA A 73 -11.71 -1.30 -6.21
CA ALA A 73 -11.49 -0.08 -5.44
C ALA A 73 -10.56 0.91 -6.18
N ARG A 74 -9.48 0.40 -6.81
CA ARG A 74 -8.62 1.19 -7.70
C ARG A 74 -9.39 1.80 -8.85
N ARG A 75 -10.17 0.98 -9.56
CA ARG A 75 -10.93 1.39 -10.74
C ARG A 75 -11.96 2.46 -10.37
N LYS A 76 -12.72 2.25 -9.28
CA LYS A 76 -13.69 3.22 -8.75
C LYS A 76 -13.04 4.56 -8.36
N ALA A 77 -11.81 4.53 -7.87
CA ALA A 77 -11.04 5.73 -7.53
C ALA A 77 -10.33 6.39 -8.73
N GLY A 78 -10.51 5.86 -9.95
CA GLY A 78 -9.95 6.42 -11.18
C GLY A 78 -8.53 5.97 -11.51
N HIS A 79 -7.97 5.01 -10.78
CA HIS A 79 -6.62 4.48 -11.05
C HIS A 79 -6.69 3.41 -12.15
N THR A 80 -6.32 3.76 -13.38
CA THR A 80 -6.49 2.91 -14.58
C THR A 80 -5.19 2.25 -15.08
N GLY A 81 -4.03 2.61 -14.52
CA GLY A 81 -2.73 2.06 -14.89
C GLY A 81 -2.40 0.72 -14.23
N GLN A 82 -1.34 0.06 -14.72
CA GLN A 82 -0.77 -1.11 -14.07
C GLN A 82 -0.29 -0.78 -12.65
N VAL A 83 -0.36 -1.77 -11.77
CA VAL A 83 0.11 -1.66 -10.39
C VAL A 83 0.91 -2.90 -10.02
N ASP A 84 1.99 -2.67 -9.27
CA ASP A 84 2.77 -3.74 -8.68
C ASP A 84 2.01 -4.39 -7.50
N VAL A 85 1.87 -5.71 -7.56
CA VAL A 85 1.20 -6.55 -6.56
C VAL A 85 2.21 -7.57 -6.08
N GLY A 86 2.77 -7.34 -4.89
CA GLY A 86 3.70 -8.27 -4.26
C GLY A 86 2.97 -9.23 -3.33
N LEU A 87 3.36 -10.50 -3.35
CA LEU A 87 2.87 -11.53 -2.42
C LEU A 87 4.05 -12.16 -1.68
N ARG A 88 3.98 -12.20 -0.35
CA ARG A 88 4.95 -12.94 0.46
C ARG A 88 4.61 -14.44 0.43
N ILE A 89 5.54 -15.26 -0.06
CA ILE A 89 5.43 -16.71 -0.05
C ILE A 89 6.62 -17.29 0.73
N PRO A 90 6.41 -18.04 1.83
CA PRO A 90 7.50 -18.77 2.47
C PRO A 90 7.91 -19.97 1.61
N VAL A 91 9.22 -20.13 1.40
CA VAL A 91 9.81 -21.26 0.67
C VAL A 91 10.72 -22.02 1.62
N TYR A 92 10.53 -23.33 1.74
CA TYR A 92 11.37 -24.22 2.55
C TYR A 92 12.15 -25.14 1.62
N VAL A 93 13.47 -25.21 1.83
CA VAL A 93 14.39 -26.04 1.04
C VAL A 93 15.20 -26.90 2.02
N ALA A 94 15.35 -28.18 1.71
CA ALA A 94 16.18 -29.13 2.45
C ALA A 94 16.98 -29.98 1.46
N GLU A 95 18.12 -30.53 1.93
CA GLU A 95 19.00 -31.44 1.16
C GLU A 95 18.43 -32.86 1.07
#